data_AF-A0A8C9RBZ8-F1
#
_entry.id   AF-A0A8C9RBZ8-F1
#
_cell.length_a   1.000
_cell.length_b   1.000
_cell.length_c   1.000
_cell.angle_alpha   90.00
_cell.angle_beta   90.00
_cell.angle_gamma   90.00
#
_symmetry.space_group_name_H-M   'P 1'
#
loop_
_entity.id
_entity.type
_entity.pdbx_description
1 polymer ?
#
loop_
_entity_poly.entity_id
_entity_poly.type
_entity_poly.pdbx_seq_one_letter_code
_entity_poly.pdbx_strand_id
1 'polypeptide(L)'
;MDKTELIQKAKLAEQAERYDDMATSMKEVTEQGAELSNEERNLLSVAYKNVVGARRSAWRVISSIEQKTEGSDKKLQMAKEYREKVECELREICNDVLELLSKYLIPNATNAESQVFYLKMKGDYYRYLAEVATGQDKKVTIENSQEAYQQAFDISKREMQPTHPIRLGLALNFSVFFYEILNSPEQACTLAKQAFDEAIAELDTLNEDSYKDSTLIMQLLRDNLTVSTPFILYYIYIYIYIYIYIYIYIYVYVCMYVHTQAKCINWLYNLLTYWTPSCYIDINAYAKVWFSNRGLMFKNRI
;
A
#
# COMPACT_ATOMS: atom_id res chain seq x y z
N MET A 1 -31.31 21.84 -20.74
CA MET A 1 -30.29 22.16 -21.76
C MET A 1 -30.13 20.95 -22.65
N ASP A 2 -29.68 21.13 -23.89
CA ASP A 2 -29.35 20.00 -24.76
C ASP A 2 -28.13 19.22 -24.21
N LYS A 3 -28.05 17.92 -24.50
CA LYS A 3 -26.96 17.04 -24.02
C LYS A 3 -25.60 17.60 -24.43
N THR A 4 -25.47 18.07 -25.68
CA THR A 4 -24.20 18.59 -26.21
C THR A 4 -23.78 19.89 -25.51
N GLU A 5 -24.74 20.77 -25.21
CA GLU A 5 -24.48 22.01 -24.45
C GLU A 5 -23.99 21.71 -23.04
N LEU A 6 -24.60 20.73 -22.36
CA LEU A 6 -24.18 20.31 -21.01
C LEU A 6 -22.76 19.72 -21.00
N ILE A 7 -22.43 18.90 -21.99
CA ILE A 7 -21.08 18.34 -22.14
C ILE A 7 -20.07 19.46 -22.41
N GLN A 8 -20.39 20.42 -23.28
CA GLN A 8 -19.52 21.56 -23.55
C GLN A 8 -19.31 22.41 -22.29
N LYS A 9 -20.37 22.64 -21.51
CA LYS A 9 -20.29 23.33 -20.21
C LYS A 9 -19.43 22.56 -19.21
N ALA A 10 -19.54 21.24 -19.15
CA ALA A 10 -18.70 20.40 -18.29
C ALA A 10 -17.21 20.52 -18.67
N LYS A 11 -16.88 20.50 -19.98
CA LYS A 11 -15.50 20.70 -20.45
C LYS A 11 -14.95 22.09 -20.13
N LEU A 12 -15.78 23.14 -20.23
CA LEU A 12 -15.39 24.49 -19.81
C LEU A 12 -15.17 24.57 -18.28
N ALA A 13 -16.03 23.92 -17.50
CA ALA A 13 -15.90 23.85 -16.05
C ALA A 13 -14.64 23.09 -15.62
N GLU A 14 -14.28 22.01 -16.31
CA GLU A 14 -13.02 21.28 -16.11
C GLU A 14 -11.80 22.18 -16.34
N GLN A 15 -11.76 22.93 -17.45
CA GLN A 15 -10.67 23.86 -17.76
C GLN A 15 -10.56 25.01 -16.75
N ALA A 16 -11.68 25.39 -16.13
CA ALA A 16 -11.73 26.40 -15.08
C ALA A 16 -11.55 25.82 -13.66
N GLU A 17 -11.30 24.51 -13.54
CA GLU A 17 -11.20 23.77 -12.27
C GLU A 17 -12.44 23.92 -11.37
N ARG A 18 -13.60 24.24 -11.95
CA ARG A 18 -14.89 24.36 -11.26
C ARG A 18 -15.62 23.02 -11.24
N TYR A 19 -15.06 22.07 -10.49
CA TYR A 19 -15.55 20.69 -10.51
C TYR A 19 -16.98 20.50 -9.97
N ASP A 20 -17.48 21.37 -9.07
CA ASP A 20 -18.88 21.32 -8.62
C ASP A 20 -19.85 21.67 -9.79
N ASP A 21 -19.50 22.65 -10.63
CA ASP A 21 -20.27 23.00 -11.84
C ASP A 21 -20.20 21.88 -12.89
N MET A 22 -19.03 21.26 -13.02
CA MET A 22 -18.80 20.11 -13.90
C MET A 22 -19.67 18.92 -13.47
N ALA A 23 -19.71 18.62 -12.17
CA ALA A 23 -20.52 17.54 -11.60
C ALA A 23 -22.00 17.79 -11.82
N THR A 24 -22.48 19.02 -11.60
CA THR A 24 -23.87 19.41 -11.86
C THR A 24 -24.25 19.19 -13.33
N SER A 25 -23.39 19.62 -14.26
CA SER A 25 -23.66 19.46 -15.70
C SER A 25 -23.66 17.99 -16.12
N MET A 26 -22.73 17.18 -15.61
CA MET A 26 -22.65 15.76 -15.92
C MET A 26 -23.75 14.93 -15.24
N LYS A 27 -24.26 15.38 -14.09
CA LYS A 27 -25.46 14.83 -13.46
C LYS A 27 -26.67 15.01 -14.37
N GLU A 28 -26.91 16.22 -14.86
CA GLU A 28 -28.01 16.48 -15.81
C GLU A 28 -27.89 15.63 -17.08
N VAL A 29 -26.67 15.42 -17.60
CA VAL A 29 -26.43 14.52 -18.76
C VAL A 29 -26.81 13.07 -18.42
N THR A 30 -26.46 12.61 -17.22
CA THR A 30 -26.72 11.24 -16.77
C THR A 30 -28.22 10.98 -16.56
N GLU A 31 -28.94 11.95 -16.00
CA GLU A 31 -30.37 11.86 -15.71
C GLU A 31 -31.26 11.84 -16.96
N GLN A 32 -30.71 12.18 -18.14
CA GLN A 32 -31.39 11.99 -19.43
C GLN A 32 -31.57 10.51 -19.80
N GLY A 33 -30.88 9.59 -19.12
CA GLY A 33 -31.14 8.15 -19.19
C GLY A 33 -30.55 7.40 -20.38
N ALA A 34 -29.79 8.08 -21.25
CA ALA A 34 -29.02 7.41 -22.29
C ALA A 34 -27.70 6.82 -21.74
N GLU A 35 -27.19 5.76 -22.35
CA GLU A 35 -25.86 5.23 -22.05
C GLU A 35 -24.79 6.30 -22.34
N LEU A 36 -23.84 6.46 -21.43
CA LEU A 36 -22.76 7.44 -21.59
C LEU A 36 -21.66 6.89 -22.49
N SER A 37 -21.15 7.74 -23.38
CA SER A 37 -19.94 7.43 -24.13
C SER A 37 -18.71 7.33 -23.22
N ASN A 38 -17.60 6.77 -23.73
CA ASN A 38 -16.35 6.70 -22.97
C ASN A 38 -15.86 8.10 -22.51
N GLU A 39 -16.00 9.12 -23.36
CA GLU A 39 -15.65 10.50 -23.01
C GLU A 39 -16.57 11.05 -21.91
N GLU A 40 -17.88 10.88 -22.04
CA GLU A 40 -18.87 11.34 -21.07
C GLU A 40 -18.68 10.65 -19.70
N ARG A 41 -18.42 9.35 -19.71
CA ARG A 41 -18.12 8.56 -18.50
C ARG A 41 -16.86 9.06 -17.80
N ASN A 42 -15.82 9.38 -18.57
CA ASN A 42 -14.58 9.94 -18.02
C ASN A 42 -14.81 11.33 -17.42
N LEU A 43 -15.56 12.22 -18.08
CA LEU A 43 -15.92 13.53 -17.55
C LEU A 43 -16.69 13.43 -16.23
N LEU A 44 -17.70 12.55 -16.17
CA LEU A 44 -18.46 12.30 -14.94
C LEU A 44 -17.54 11.86 -13.79
N SER A 45 -16.65 10.89 -14.07
CA SER A 45 -15.71 10.37 -13.08
C SER A 45 -14.72 11.43 -12.60
N VAL A 46 -14.16 12.24 -13.51
CA VAL A 46 -13.23 13.33 -13.17
C VAL A 46 -13.92 14.38 -12.30
N ALA A 47 -15.14 14.78 -12.66
CA ALA A 47 -15.91 15.78 -11.92
C ALA A 47 -16.11 15.36 -10.46
N TYR A 48 -16.73 14.20 -10.24
CA TYR A 48 -17.04 13.77 -8.89
C TYR A 48 -15.80 13.33 -8.09
N LYS A 49 -14.75 12.77 -8.74
CA LYS A 49 -13.47 12.46 -8.08
C LYS A 49 -12.85 13.71 -7.46
N ASN A 50 -12.87 14.84 -8.16
CA ASN A 50 -12.33 16.09 -7.65
C ASN A 50 -13.21 16.69 -6.55
N VAL A 51 -14.53 16.71 -6.74
CA VAL A 51 -15.49 17.22 -5.74
C VAL A 51 -15.37 16.45 -4.42
N VAL A 52 -15.43 15.12 -4.45
CA VAL A 52 -15.30 14.28 -3.25
C VAL A 52 -13.89 14.29 -2.68
N GLY A 53 -12.85 14.38 -3.54
CA GLY A 53 -11.45 14.43 -3.14
C GLY A 53 -11.12 15.65 -2.28
N ALA A 54 -11.68 16.81 -2.64
CA ALA A 54 -11.54 18.03 -1.85
C ALA A 54 -12.15 17.88 -0.44
N ARG A 55 -13.37 17.32 -0.33
CA ARG A 55 -14.06 17.11 0.96
C ARG A 55 -13.36 16.05 1.81
N ARG A 56 -12.88 14.96 1.22
CA ARG A 56 -12.08 13.93 1.92
C ARG A 56 -10.77 14.50 2.47
N SER A 57 -10.09 15.35 1.70
CA SER A 57 -8.84 15.99 2.14
C SER A 57 -9.11 16.96 3.29
N ALA A 58 -10.15 17.80 3.18
CA ALA A 58 -10.58 18.68 4.26
C ALA A 58 -10.95 17.88 5.53
N TRP A 59 -11.74 16.81 5.39
CA TRP A 59 -12.14 15.97 6.51
C TRP A 59 -10.95 15.35 7.25
N ARG A 60 -9.94 14.83 6.54
CA ARG A 60 -8.73 14.28 7.16
C ARG A 60 -7.98 15.33 7.98
N VAL A 61 -7.82 16.54 7.44
CA VAL A 61 -7.13 17.64 8.13
C VAL A 61 -7.88 18.03 9.40
N ILE A 62 -9.19 18.25 9.29
CA ILE A 62 -10.01 18.66 10.44
C ILE A 62 -10.09 17.56 11.50
N SER A 63 -10.23 16.29 11.10
CA SER A 63 -10.20 15.16 12.02
C SER A 63 -8.85 15.06 12.76
N SER A 64 -7.74 15.34 12.08
CA SER A 64 -6.42 15.39 12.71
C SER A 64 -6.29 16.55 13.72
N ILE A 65 -6.88 17.71 13.40
CA ILE A 65 -6.90 18.87 14.31
C ILE A 65 -7.75 18.57 15.54
N GLU A 66 -8.94 17.99 15.38
CA GLU A 66 -9.82 17.59 16.48
C GLU A 66 -9.11 16.62 17.42
N GLN A 67 -8.45 15.59 16.88
CA GLN A 67 -7.71 14.59 17.68
C GLN A 67 -6.53 15.17 18.46
N LYS A 68 -5.87 16.21 17.95
CA LYS A 68 -4.70 16.84 18.58
C LYS A 68 -5.04 18.01 19.50
N THR A 69 -6.31 18.41 19.56
CA THR A 69 -6.73 19.57 20.36
C THR A 69 -6.89 19.16 21.83
N GLU A 70 -5.97 19.58 22.67
CA GLU A 70 -6.02 19.37 24.12
C GLU A 70 -6.31 20.68 24.90
N GLY A 71 -6.92 20.55 26.08
CA GLY A 71 -6.99 21.63 27.08
C GLY A 71 -7.92 22.82 26.78
N SER A 72 -8.73 22.76 25.71
CA SER A 72 -9.73 23.80 25.41
C SER A 72 -11.02 23.22 24.82
N ASP A 73 -12.04 23.05 25.68
CA ASP A 73 -13.35 22.50 25.31
C ASP A 73 -14.02 23.27 24.16
N LYS A 74 -13.86 24.60 24.13
CA LYS A 74 -14.41 25.44 23.06
C LYS A 74 -13.77 25.16 21.70
N LYS A 75 -12.45 24.99 21.64
CA LYS A 75 -11.75 24.69 20.39
C LYS A 75 -12.08 23.28 19.90
N LEU A 76 -12.16 22.33 20.82
CA LEU A 76 -12.55 20.95 20.51
C LEU A 76 -13.97 20.91 19.92
N GLN A 77 -14.92 21.62 20.54
CA GLN A 77 -16.28 21.71 20.04
C GLN A 77 -16.36 22.35 18.65
N MET A 78 -15.63 23.43 18.40
CA MET A 78 -15.57 24.06 17.07
C MET A 78 -15.00 23.12 15.99
N ALA A 79 -13.93 22.38 16.32
CA ALA A 79 -13.33 21.41 15.40
C ALA A 79 -14.31 20.28 15.07
N LYS A 80 -15.01 19.76 16.09
CA LYS A 80 -16.03 18.72 15.94
C LYS A 80 -17.19 19.17 15.05
N GLU A 81 -17.78 20.34 15.30
CA GLU A 81 -18.87 20.88 14.49
C GLU A 81 -18.46 21.06 13.03
N TYR A 82 -17.23 21.52 12.80
CA TYR A 82 -16.72 21.70 11.44
C TYR A 82 -16.43 20.35 10.76
N ARG A 83 -15.92 19.35 11.49
CA ARG A 83 -15.79 17.97 10.96
C ARG A 83 -17.14 17.44 10.52
N GLU A 84 -18.15 17.53 11.37
CA GLU A 84 -19.51 17.02 11.10
C GLU A 84 -20.17 17.71 9.89
N LYS A 85 -19.91 19.01 9.71
CA LYS A 85 -20.32 19.73 8.50
C LYS A 85 -19.69 19.12 7.23
N VAL A 86 -18.38 18.91 7.22
CA VAL A 86 -17.68 18.32 6.07
C VAL A 86 -18.13 16.87 5.82
N GLU A 87 -18.43 16.11 6.88
CA GLU A 87 -19.00 14.76 6.75
C GLU A 87 -20.39 14.77 6.11
N CYS A 88 -21.22 15.78 6.40
CA CYS A 88 -22.53 15.94 5.76
C CYS A 88 -22.36 16.19 4.26
N GLU A 89 -21.51 17.13 3.87
CA GLU A 89 -21.21 17.43 2.47
C GLU A 89 -20.68 16.19 1.74
N LEU A 90 -19.74 15.45 2.35
CA LEU A 90 -19.19 14.22 1.79
C LEU A 90 -20.29 13.16 1.59
N ARG A 91 -21.16 12.97 2.58
CA ARG A 91 -22.28 12.01 2.51
C ARG A 91 -23.25 12.36 1.39
N GLU A 92 -23.59 13.64 1.24
CA GLU A 92 -24.47 14.12 0.17
C GLU A 92 -23.87 13.84 -1.21
N ILE A 93 -22.60 14.20 -1.43
CA ILE A 93 -21.89 13.94 -2.69
C ILE A 93 -21.85 12.44 -3.00
N CYS A 94 -21.57 11.59 -2.01
CA CYS A 94 -21.50 10.14 -2.23
C CYS A 94 -22.87 9.56 -2.56
N ASN A 95 -23.92 9.96 -1.85
CA ASN A 95 -25.27 9.48 -2.11
C ASN A 95 -25.78 9.92 -3.48
N ASP A 96 -25.45 11.14 -3.90
CA ASP A 96 -25.77 11.64 -5.24
C ASP A 96 -25.20 10.73 -6.34
N VAL A 97 -23.91 10.37 -6.24
CA VAL A 97 -23.29 9.45 -7.20
C VAL A 97 -23.88 8.05 -7.12
N LEU A 98 -24.11 7.52 -5.92
CA LEU A 98 -24.71 6.19 -5.74
C LEU A 98 -26.13 6.11 -6.33
N GLU A 99 -26.89 7.20 -6.25
CA GLU A 99 -28.19 7.32 -6.89
C GLU A 99 -28.07 7.30 -8.42
N LEU A 100 -27.14 8.07 -8.99
CA LEU A 100 -26.87 8.06 -10.43
C LEU A 100 -26.45 6.67 -10.94
N LEU A 101 -25.58 6.00 -10.19
CA LEU A 101 -25.09 4.66 -10.51
C LEU A 101 -26.21 3.63 -10.49
N SER A 102 -27.05 3.65 -9.46
CA SER A 102 -28.12 2.66 -9.28
C SER A 102 -29.30 2.87 -10.21
N LYS A 103 -29.68 4.12 -10.51
CA LYS A 103 -30.86 4.44 -11.32
C LYS A 103 -30.58 4.50 -12.82
N TYR A 104 -29.42 5.01 -13.23
CA TYR A 104 -29.16 5.36 -14.63
C TYR A 104 -27.97 4.60 -15.23
N LEU A 105 -26.83 4.53 -14.54
CA LEU A 105 -25.59 4.09 -15.18
C LEU A 105 -25.44 2.57 -15.23
N ILE A 106 -25.55 1.88 -14.08
CA ILE A 106 -25.40 0.42 -14.02
C ILE A 106 -26.49 -0.30 -14.83
N PRO A 107 -27.78 0.09 -14.75
CA PRO A 107 -28.83 -0.57 -15.54
C PRO A 107 -28.67 -0.42 -17.05
N ASN A 108 -28.08 0.68 -17.51
CA ASN A 108 -27.88 0.98 -18.93
C ASN A 108 -26.52 0.53 -19.48
N ALA A 109 -25.65 -0.05 -18.64
CA ALA A 109 -24.31 -0.46 -19.04
C ALA A 109 -24.33 -1.75 -19.88
N THR A 110 -24.04 -1.61 -21.18
CA THR A 110 -24.20 -2.72 -22.15
C THR A 110 -22.98 -3.61 -22.27
N ASN A 111 -21.79 -3.12 -21.94
CA ASN A 111 -20.51 -3.82 -22.11
C ASN A 111 -19.77 -4.00 -20.78
N ALA A 112 -18.86 -4.98 -20.74
CA ALA A 112 -18.10 -5.31 -19.53
C ALA A 112 -17.28 -4.13 -18.99
N GLU A 113 -16.66 -3.32 -19.87
CA GLU A 113 -15.88 -2.16 -19.44
C GLU A 113 -16.73 -1.15 -18.66
N SER A 114 -17.90 -0.78 -19.20
CA SER A 114 -18.83 0.15 -18.56
C SER A 114 -19.38 -0.40 -17.24
N GLN A 115 -19.75 -1.70 -17.21
CA GLN A 115 -20.24 -2.36 -16.00
C GLN A 115 -19.17 -2.37 -14.89
N VAL A 116 -17.95 -2.79 -15.21
CA VAL A 116 -16.82 -2.81 -14.26
C VAL A 116 -16.49 -1.39 -13.81
N PHE A 117 -16.49 -0.41 -14.71
CA PHE A 117 -16.24 0.99 -14.37
C PHE A 117 -17.25 1.51 -13.35
N TYR A 118 -18.54 1.31 -13.58
CA TYR A 118 -19.60 1.81 -12.69
C TYR A 118 -19.66 1.03 -11.37
N LEU A 119 -19.47 -0.29 -11.38
CA LEU A 119 -19.40 -1.08 -10.15
C LEU A 119 -18.17 -0.73 -9.30
N LYS A 120 -17.02 -0.52 -9.94
CA LYS A 120 -15.83 0.02 -9.27
C LYS A 120 -16.12 1.38 -8.64
N MET A 121 -16.77 2.27 -9.38
CA MET A 121 -17.17 3.59 -8.89
C MET A 121 -18.12 3.44 -7.69
N LYS A 122 -19.12 2.56 -7.76
CA LYS A 122 -20.03 2.24 -6.64
C LYS A 122 -19.26 1.79 -5.39
N GLY A 123 -18.29 0.88 -5.56
CA GLY A 123 -17.39 0.45 -4.49
C GLY A 123 -16.59 1.60 -3.89
N ASP A 124 -16.04 2.49 -4.73
CA ASP A 124 -15.30 3.68 -4.32
C ASP A 124 -16.14 4.63 -3.46
N TYR A 125 -17.38 4.94 -3.85
CA TYR A 125 -18.23 5.86 -3.09
C TYR A 125 -18.76 5.26 -1.79
N TYR A 126 -19.07 3.97 -1.74
CA TYR A 126 -19.33 3.31 -0.45
C TYR A 126 -18.08 3.27 0.43
N ARG A 127 -16.89 3.08 -0.13
CA ARG A 127 -15.64 3.16 0.64
C ARG A 127 -15.44 4.55 1.25
N TYR A 128 -15.72 5.61 0.50
CA TYR A 128 -15.64 6.99 1.03
C TYR A 128 -16.66 7.24 2.15
N LEU A 129 -17.88 6.69 2.04
CA LEU A 129 -18.85 6.72 3.13
C LEU A 129 -18.36 5.96 4.36
N ALA A 130 -17.70 4.81 4.17
CA ALA A 130 -17.17 3.99 5.27
C ALA A 130 -16.04 4.69 6.06
N GLU A 131 -15.31 5.62 5.44
CA GLU A 131 -14.28 6.45 6.09
C GLU A 131 -14.87 7.33 7.19
N VAL A 132 -16.08 7.88 6.96
CA VAL A 132 -16.75 8.83 7.86
C VAL A 132 -17.88 8.19 8.69
N ALA A 133 -18.33 7.00 8.33
CA ALA A 133 -19.43 6.32 9.02
C ALA A 133 -19.03 5.84 10.43
N THR A 134 -20.02 5.82 11.34
CA THR A 134 -19.86 5.31 12.71
C THR A 134 -20.96 4.28 13.03
N GLY A 135 -20.72 3.43 14.03
CA GLY A 135 -21.73 2.47 14.51
C GLY A 135 -22.20 1.47 13.45
N GLN A 136 -23.51 1.20 13.43
CA GLN A 136 -24.14 0.18 12.58
C GLN A 136 -24.10 0.54 11.09
N ASP A 137 -24.23 1.82 10.75
CA ASP A 137 -24.20 2.32 9.37
C ASP A 137 -22.86 2.01 8.70
N LYS A 138 -21.77 2.00 9.48
CA LYS A 138 -20.44 1.64 8.99
C LYS A 138 -20.41 0.21 8.45
N LYS A 139 -20.97 -0.76 9.17
CA LYS A 139 -20.93 -2.17 8.76
C LYS A 139 -21.65 -2.39 7.43
N VAL A 140 -22.86 -1.85 7.30
CA VAL A 140 -23.66 -1.95 6.06
C VAL A 140 -22.94 -1.27 4.89
N THR A 141 -22.33 -0.11 5.13
CA THR A 141 -21.57 0.63 4.11
C THR A 141 -20.34 -0.15 3.63
N ILE A 142 -19.64 -0.82 4.54
CA ILE A 142 -18.49 -1.69 4.21
C ILE A 142 -18.94 -2.89 3.37
N GLU A 143 -20.03 -3.56 3.77
CA GLU A 143 -20.59 -4.70 3.02
C GLU A 143 -20.98 -4.29 1.60
N ASN A 144 -21.66 -3.15 1.43
CA ASN A 144 -22.03 -2.62 0.12
C ASN A 144 -20.81 -2.28 -0.75
N SER A 145 -19.74 -1.72 -0.16
CA SER A 145 -18.49 -1.43 -0.87
C SER A 145 -17.83 -2.73 -1.35
N GLN A 146 -17.73 -3.73 -0.46
CA GLN A 146 -17.14 -5.02 -0.77
C GLN A 146 -17.91 -5.76 -1.86
N GLU A 147 -19.25 -5.79 -1.78
CA GLU A 147 -20.10 -6.41 -2.78
C GLU A 147 -19.89 -5.78 -4.16
N ALA A 148 -19.89 -4.45 -4.24
CA ALA A 148 -19.69 -3.74 -5.51
C ALA A 148 -18.31 -4.01 -6.12
N TYR A 149 -17.23 -4.00 -5.31
CA TYR A 149 -15.90 -4.35 -5.79
C TYR A 149 -15.80 -5.80 -6.21
N GLN A 150 -16.39 -6.74 -5.48
CA GLN A 150 -16.36 -8.15 -5.81
C GLN A 150 -17.09 -8.43 -7.14
N GLN A 151 -18.28 -7.86 -7.33
CA GLN A 151 -19.01 -7.96 -8.60
C GLN A 151 -18.20 -7.40 -9.77
N ALA A 152 -17.58 -6.22 -9.60
CA ALA A 152 -16.69 -5.65 -10.61
C ALA A 152 -15.49 -6.57 -10.91
N PHE A 153 -14.92 -7.17 -9.86
CA PHE A 153 -13.73 -8.02 -9.97
C PHE A 153 -14.03 -9.30 -10.72
N ASP A 154 -15.15 -9.95 -10.42
CA ASP A 154 -15.60 -11.18 -11.07
C ASP A 154 -15.89 -10.96 -12.57
N ILE A 155 -16.53 -9.85 -12.93
CA ILE A 155 -16.74 -9.48 -14.34
C ILE A 155 -15.39 -9.18 -15.01
N SER A 156 -14.53 -8.39 -14.37
CA SER A 156 -13.23 -8.02 -14.95
C SER A 156 -12.31 -9.22 -15.19
N LYS A 157 -12.33 -10.22 -14.30
CA LYS A 157 -11.54 -11.45 -14.45
C LYS A 157 -12.00 -12.30 -15.64
N ARG A 158 -13.29 -12.29 -15.93
CA ARG A 158 -13.89 -13.08 -17.01
C ARG A 158 -13.79 -12.40 -18.38
N GLU A 159 -13.94 -11.08 -18.42
CA GLU A 159 -14.19 -10.35 -19.68
C GLU A 159 -13.07 -9.37 -20.07
N MET A 160 -12.05 -9.16 -19.22
CA MET A 160 -11.01 -8.15 -19.46
C MET A 160 -9.60 -8.73 -19.31
N GLN A 161 -8.66 -8.27 -20.14
CA GLN A 161 -7.26 -8.65 -20.02
C GLN A 161 -6.64 -8.15 -18.71
N PRO A 162 -5.70 -8.88 -18.07
CA PRO A 162 -5.03 -8.46 -16.85
C PRO A 162 -4.35 -7.08 -16.95
N THR A 163 -3.90 -6.72 -18.15
CA THR A 163 -3.26 -5.44 -18.44
C THR A 163 -4.25 -4.28 -18.64
N HIS A 164 -5.56 -4.54 -18.69
CA HIS A 164 -6.54 -3.50 -18.98
C HIS A 164 -6.58 -2.42 -17.87
N PRO A 165 -6.48 -1.11 -18.18
CA PRO A 165 -6.40 -0.03 -17.19
C PRO A 165 -7.54 -0.03 -16.15
N ILE A 166 -8.79 -0.24 -16.59
CA ILE A 166 -9.95 -0.35 -15.67
C ILE A 166 -9.80 -1.53 -14.70
N ARG A 167 -9.34 -2.71 -15.15
CA ARG A 167 -9.13 -3.90 -14.30
C ARG A 167 -8.00 -3.67 -13.30
N LEU A 168 -6.88 -3.09 -13.74
CA LEU A 168 -5.77 -2.71 -12.86
C LEU A 168 -6.20 -1.67 -11.83
N GLY A 169 -6.93 -0.63 -12.26
CA GLY A 169 -7.44 0.42 -11.38
C GLY A 169 -8.47 -0.10 -10.38
N LEU A 170 -9.26 -1.12 -10.75
CA LEU A 170 -10.13 -1.83 -9.83
C LEU A 170 -9.30 -2.59 -8.78
N ALA A 171 -8.30 -3.38 -9.18
CA ALA A 171 -7.46 -4.12 -8.26
C ALA A 171 -6.73 -3.20 -7.27
N LEU A 172 -6.23 -2.06 -7.76
CA LEU A 172 -5.63 -1.01 -6.93
C LEU A 172 -6.60 -0.53 -5.86
N ASN A 173 -7.79 -0.09 -6.24
CA ASN A 173 -8.76 0.46 -5.29
C ASN A 173 -9.31 -0.60 -4.33
N PHE A 174 -9.48 -1.84 -4.80
CA PHE A 174 -9.95 -2.94 -3.97
C PHE A 174 -8.87 -3.39 -2.96
N SER A 175 -7.58 -3.35 -3.32
CA SER A 175 -6.50 -3.57 -2.36
C SER A 175 -6.46 -2.49 -1.27
N VAL A 176 -6.70 -1.22 -1.63
CA VAL A 176 -6.80 -0.11 -0.67
C VAL A 176 -7.99 -0.33 0.26
N PHE A 177 -9.12 -0.82 -0.25
CA PHE A 177 -10.27 -1.18 0.58
C PHE A 177 -9.92 -2.27 1.62
N PHE A 178 -9.26 -3.37 1.20
CA PHE A 178 -8.82 -4.41 2.13
C PHE A 178 -7.88 -3.87 3.20
N TYR A 179 -6.97 -2.97 2.83
CA TYR A 179 -5.99 -2.38 3.75
C TYR A 179 -6.63 -1.38 4.72
N GLU A 180 -7.26 -0.32 4.19
CA GLU A 180 -7.73 0.84 4.97
C GLU A 180 -9.06 0.59 5.68
N ILE A 181 -9.96 -0.23 5.11
CA ILE A 181 -11.33 -0.40 5.60
C ILE A 181 -11.52 -1.70 6.36
N LEU A 182 -11.05 -2.82 5.80
CA LEU A 182 -11.16 -4.14 6.43
C LEU A 182 -9.99 -4.48 7.35
N ASN A 183 -8.98 -3.61 7.44
CA ASN A 183 -7.77 -3.82 8.24
C ASN A 183 -7.14 -5.21 7.98
N SER A 184 -7.14 -5.63 6.71
CA SER A 184 -6.72 -6.94 6.23
C SER A 184 -5.52 -6.81 5.27
N PRO A 185 -4.34 -6.40 5.78
CA PRO A 185 -3.18 -6.06 4.95
C PRO A 185 -2.65 -7.25 4.15
N GLU A 186 -2.76 -8.48 4.66
CA GLU A 186 -2.35 -9.69 3.93
C GLU A 186 -3.19 -9.90 2.66
N GLN A 187 -4.51 -9.69 2.74
CA GLN A 187 -5.41 -9.79 1.60
C GLN A 187 -5.15 -8.67 0.60
N ALA A 188 -4.93 -7.44 1.08
CA ALA A 188 -4.57 -6.30 0.23
C ALA A 188 -3.28 -6.58 -0.57
N CYS A 189 -2.23 -7.05 0.11
CA CYS A 189 -0.95 -7.40 -0.52
C CYS A 189 -1.11 -8.55 -1.53
N THR A 190 -1.85 -9.59 -1.17
CA THR A 190 -2.12 -10.72 -2.07
C THR A 190 -2.79 -10.25 -3.36
N LEU A 191 -3.85 -9.44 -3.24
CA LEU A 191 -4.59 -8.93 -4.38
C LEU A 191 -3.74 -8.02 -5.27
N ALA A 192 -3.04 -7.05 -4.67
CA ALA A 192 -2.21 -6.11 -5.41
C ALA A 192 -1.04 -6.82 -6.12
N LYS A 193 -0.40 -7.79 -5.45
CA LYS A 193 0.68 -8.59 -6.03
C LYS A 193 0.17 -9.47 -7.17
N GLN A 194 -0.96 -10.16 -6.97
CA GLN A 194 -1.57 -10.98 -8.01
C GLN A 194 -1.85 -10.15 -9.27
N ALA A 195 -2.50 -8.99 -9.12
CA ALA A 195 -2.81 -8.12 -10.26
C ALA A 195 -1.54 -7.61 -10.96
N PHE A 196 -0.50 -7.27 -10.21
CA PHE A 196 0.78 -6.84 -10.76
C PHE A 196 1.49 -7.96 -11.53
N ASP A 197 1.59 -9.16 -10.94
CA ASP A 197 2.26 -10.31 -11.54
C ASP A 197 1.52 -10.79 -12.81
N GLU A 198 0.18 -10.83 -12.78
CA GLU A 198 -0.65 -11.15 -13.95
C GLU A 198 -0.45 -10.12 -15.09
N ALA A 199 -0.42 -8.81 -14.77
CA ALA A 199 -0.20 -7.78 -15.77
C ALA A 199 1.23 -7.79 -16.36
N ILE A 200 2.25 -8.10 -15.55
CA ILE A 200 3.63 -8.26 -16.04
C ILE A 200 3.74 -9.42 -17.03
N ALA A 201 3.07 -10.54 -16.77
CA ALA A 201 3.13 -11.72 -17.63
C ALA A 201 2.58 -11.47 -19.05
N GLU A 202 1.70 -10.48 -19.21
CA GLU A 202 1.03 -10.16 -20.47
C GLU A 202 1.36 -8.75 -20.99
N LEU A 203 2.35 -8.06 -20.41
CA LEU A 203 2.67 -6.67 -20.73
C LEU A 203 3.07 -6.48 -22.20
N ASP A 204 3.71 -7.47 -22.80
CA ASP A 204 4.16 -7.47 -24.19
C ASP A 204 2.99 -7.47 -25.20
N THR A 205 1.76 -7.69 -24.75
CA THR A 205 0.54 -7.71 -25.59
C THR A 205 -0.15 -6.35 -25.71
N LEU A 206 0.29 -5.33 -24.94
CA LEU A 206 -0.34 -4.02 -24.90
C LEU A 206 -0.08 -3.20 -26.18
N ASN A 207 -1.11 -2.46 -26.60
CA ASN A 207 -0.97 -1.41 -27.61
C ASN A 207 -0.38 -0.11 -27.00
N GLU A 208 0.21 0.75 -27.83
CA GLU A 208 0.86 1.99 -27.36
C GLU A 208 -0.09 2.91 -26.57
N ASP A 209 -1.36 2.96 -26.96
CA ASP A 209 -2.37 3.83 -26.34
C ASP A 209 -2.67 3.45 -24.89
N SER A 210 -2.79 2.14 -24.60
CA SER A 210 -3.11 1.66 -23.23
C SER A 210 -1.85 1.42 -22.38
N TYR A 211 -0.67 1.38 -23.00
CA TYR A 211 0.59 1.09 -22.32
C TYR A 211 0.90 2.10 -21.22
N LYS A 212 0.73 3.40 -21.51
CA LYS A 212 1.01 4.48 -20.55
C LYS A 212 0.11 4.41 -19.32
N ASP A 213 -1.19 4.22 -19.53
CA ASP A 213 -2.17 4.17 -18.44
C ASP A 213 -1.96 2.91 -17.58
N SER A 214 -1.72 1.76 -18.22
CA SER A 214 -1.50 0.49 -17.53
C SER A 214 -0.23 0.52 -16.70
N THR A 215 0.88 1.00 -17.27
CA THR A 215 2.17 1.09 -16.56
C THR A 215 2.14 2.08 -15.39
N LEU A 216 1.41 3.20 -15.54
CA LEU A 216 1.19 4.14 -14.43
C LEU A 216 0.45 3.46 -13.26
N ILE A 217 -0.61 2.70 -13.53
CA ILE A 217 -1.37 2.01 -12.48
C ILE A 217 -0.55 0.87 -11.85
N MET A 218 0.22 0.14 -12.64
CA MET A 218 1.14 -0.88 -12.14
C MET A 218 2.19 -0.29 -11.20
N GLN A 219 2.70 0.91 -11.50
CA GLN A 219 3.60 1.62 -10.60
C GLN A 219 2.91 1.96 -9.27
N LEU A 220 1.64 2.42 -9.30
CA LEU A 220 0.88 2.68 -8.08
C LEU A 220 0.62 1.41 -7.24
N LEU A 221 0.35 0.27 -7.89
CA LEU A 221 0.24 -1.04 -7.23
C LEU A 221 1.55 -1.41 -6.53
N ARG A 222 2.68 -1.22 -7.22
CA ARG A 222 4.01 -1.44 -6.65
C ARG A 222 4.25 -0.52 -5.45
N ASP A 223 3.94 0.77 -5.57
CA ASP A 223 4.12 1.74 -4.50
C ASP A 223 3.30 1.33 -3.24
N ASN A 224 2.05 0.90 -3.42
CA ASN A 224 1.21 0.40 -2.32
C ASN A 224 1.79 -0.86 -1.67
N LEU A 225 2.31 -1.80 -2.46
CA LEU A 225 2.99 -3.00 -1.94
C LEU A 225 4.24 -2.64 -1.14
N THR A 226 4.96 -1.61 -1.56
CA THR A 226 6.19 -1.16 -0.89
C THR A 226 5.91 -0.42 0.42
N VAL A 227 4.75 0.23 0.57
CA VAL A 227 4.29 0.81 1.83
C VAL A 227 3.73 -0.26 2.76
N SER A 228 3.02 -1.25 2.21
CA SER A 228 2.34 -2.31 2.97
C SER A 228 3.26 -3.43 3.44
N THR A 229 4.39 -3.63 2.77
CA THR A 229 5.48 -4.47 3.26
C THR A 229 6.41 -3.60 4.10
N PRO A 230 6.69 -3.91 5.37
CA PRO A 230 7.74 -3.20 6.08
C PRO A 230 9.04 -3.55 5.35
N PHE A 231 9.54 -2.65 4.50
CA PHE A 231 10.91 -2.73 4.00
C PHE A 231 11.89 -2.98 5.14
N ILE A 232 11.57 -2.49 6.33
CA ILE A 232 12.26 -2.78 7.58
C ILE A 232 12.47 -4.30 7.77
N LEU A 233 11.47 -5.16 7.55
CA LEU A 233 11.64 -6.61 7.69
C LEU A 233 12.54 -7.20 6.60
N TYR A 234 12.47 -6.69 5.36
CA TYR A 234 13.35 -7.13 4.28
C TYR A 234 14.80 -6.68 4.50
N TYR A 235 15.02 -5.43 4.93
CA TYR A 235 16.33 -4.90 5.32
C TYR A 235 16.87 -5.61 6.56
N ILE A 236 16.05 -5.86 7.58
CA ILE A 236 16.43 -6.64 8.76
C ILE A 236 16.80 -8.06 8.32
N TYR A 237 16.03 -8.68 7.45
CA TYR A 237 16.31 -10.02 6.95
C TYR A 237 17.64 -10.07 6.17
N ILE A 238 17.86 -9.15 5.23
CA ILE A 238 19.13 -9.02 4.51
C ILE A 238 20.28 -8.74 5.48
N TYR A 239 20.08 -7.84 6.45
CA TYR A 239 21.09 -7.47 7.42
C TYR A 239 21.46 -8.65 8.32
N ILE A 240 20.48 -9.39 8.83
CA ILE A 240 20.68 -10.63 9.60
C ILE A 240 21.40 -11.67 8.74
N TYR A 241 21.00 -11.85 7.48
CA TYR A 241 21.61 -12.82 6.58
C TYR A 241 23.09 -12.49 6.30
N ILE A 242 23.40 -11.23 5.99
CA ILE A 242 24.77 -10.74 5.81
C ILE A 242 25.59 -10.90 7.09
N TYR A 243 25.01 -10.55 8.25
CA TYR A 243 25.67 -10.67 9.54
C TYR A 243 26.02 -12.13 9.88
N ILE A 244 25.08 -13.05 9.68
CA ILE A 244 25.32 -14.50 9.88
C ILE A 244 26.41 -15.00 8.93
N TYR A 245 26.36 -14.60 7.65
CA TYR A 245 27.37 -15.01 6.67
C TYR A 245 28.78 -14.52 7.04
N ILE A 246 28.92 -13.25 7.44
CA ILE A 246 30.19 -12.68 7.90
C ILE A 246 30.67 -13.40 9.17
N TYR A 247 29.78 -13.65 10.14
CA TYR A 247 30.13 -14.35 11.37
C TYR A 247 30.64 -15.77 11.10
N ILE A 248 29.97 -16.54 10.24
CA ILE A 248 30.40 -17.87 9.83
C ILE A 248 31.75 -17.79 9.12
N TYR A 249 31.93 -16.85 8.19
CA TYR A 249 33.19 -16.68 7.47
C TYR A 249 34.36 -16.37 8.41
N ILE A 250 34.18 -15.44 9.36
CA ILE A 250 35.18 -15.11 10.38
C ILE A 250 35.45 -16.33 11.28
N TYR A 251 34.41 -17.02 11.73
CA TYR A 251 34.55 -18.20 12.58
C TYR A 251 35.36 -19.29 11.88
N VAL A 252 35.04 -19.61 10.62
CA VAL A 252 35.79 -20.58 9.81
C VAL A 252 37.23 -20.11 9.60
N TYR A 253 37.45 -18.83 9.28
CA TYR A 253 38.80 -18.29 9.10
C TYR A 253 39.63 -18.36 10.38
N VAL A 254 39.06 -18.01 11.53
CA VAL A 254 39.71 -18.11 12.84
C VAL A 254 39.97 -19.57 13.20
N CYS A 255 39.02 -20.48 12.98
CA CYS A 255 39.24 -21.90 13.19
C CYS A 255 40.37 -22.43 12.31
N MET A 256 40.42 -22.08 11.02
CA MET A 256 41.52 -22.44 10.12
C MET A 256 42.86 -21.84 10.57
N TYR A 257 42.87 -20.58 10.97
CA TYR A 257 44.07 -19.86 11.44
C TYR A 257 44.60 -20.44 12.77
N VAL A 258 43.72 -20.74 13.72
CA VAL A 258 44.07 -21.39 14.99
C VAL A 258 44.54 -22.82 14.73
N HIS A 259 43.95 -23.55 13.78
CA HIS A 259 44.39 -24.90 13.43
C HIS A 259 45.74 -24.90 12.71
N THR A 260 46.03 -23.89 11.88
CA THR A 260 47.36 -23.69 11.28
C THR A 260 48.39 -23.24 12.30
N GLN A 261 48.03 -22.34 13.22
CA GLN A 261 48.89 -21.94 14.36
C GLN A 261 49.18 -23.13 15.28
N ALA A 262 48.20 -23.99 15.59
CA ALA A 262 48.40 -25.20 16.38
C ALA A 262 49.38 -26.17 15.68
N LYS A 263 49.29 -26.30 14.35
CA LYS A 263 50.26 -27.08 13.55
C LYS A 263 51.63 -26.41 13.51
N CYS A 264 51.71 -25.09 13.40
CA CYS A 264 52.96 -24.33 13.43
C CYS A 264 53.64 -24.37 14.80
N ILE A 265 52.89 -24.33 15.91
CA ILE A 265 53.41 -24.47 17.27
C ILE A 265 53.94 -25.89 17.48
N ASN A 266 53.23 -26.93 17.02
CA ASN A 266 53.74 -28.30 17.09
C ASN A 266 54.97 -28.50 16.20
N TRP A 267 55.02 -27.84 15.05
CA TRP A 267 56.19 -27.84 14.17
C TRP A 267 57.37 -27.09 14.80
N LEU A 268 57.16 -25.91 15.38
CA LEU A 268 58.18 -25.14 16.12
C LEU A 268 58.67 -25.88 17.37
N TYR A 269 57.78 -26.54 18.11
CA TYR A 269 58.13 -27.37 19.27
C TYR A 269 59.02 -28.54 18.84
N ASN A 270 58.64 -29.25 17.77
CA ASN A 270 59.45 -30.33 17.21
C ASN A 270 60.78 -29.83 16.63
N LEU A 271 60.82 -28.64 16.02
CA LEU A 271 62.03 -28.02 15.49
C LEU A 271 62.99 -27.58 16.60
N LEU A 272 62.47 -27.01 17.69
CA LEU A 272 63.24 -26.60 18.87
C LEU A 272 63.82 -27.80 19.63
N THR A 273 63.10 -28.93 19.71
CA THR A 273 63.63 -30.17 20.31
C THR A 273 64.70 -30.87 19.47
N TYR A 274 64.79 -30.57 18.17
CA TYR A 274 65.76 -31.22 17.27
C TYR A 274 67.12 -30.48 17.21
N TRP A 275 67.20 -29.23 17.68
CA TRP A 275 68.36 -28.34 17.47
C TRP A 275 69.06 -27.82 18.75
N THR A 276 68.82 -28.41 19.92
CA THR A 276 69.62 -28.08 21.13
C THR A 276 69.93 -29.30 22.02
N PRO A 277 71.16 -29.85 21.97
CA PRO A 277 71.72 -30.61 23.07
C PRO A 277 72.27 -29.62 24.12
N SER A 278 71.74 -29.70 25.34
CA SER A 278 72.33 -29.11 26.56
C SER A 278 72.55 -27.60 26.59
N CYS A 279 71.48 -26.84 26.85
CA CYS A 279 71.57 -25.59 27.63
C CYS A 279 70.27 -25.44 28.44
N TYR A 280 70.36 -25.82 29.71
CA TYR A 280 69.32 -25.69 30.73
C TYR A 280 69.10 -24.20 31.05
N ILE A 281 68.00 -23.62 30.57
CA ILE A 281 67.42 -22.40 31.15
C ILE A 281 65.96 -22.71 31.45
N ASP A 282 65.62 -22.62 32.73
CA ASP A 282 64.38 -23.08 33.36
C ASP A 282 63.17 -22.20 32.97
N ILE A 283 62.51 -22.53 31.86
CA ILE A 283 61.26 -21.88 31.39
C ILE A 283 60.05 -22.28 32.25
N ASN A 284 60.17 -23.31 33.11
CA ASN A 284 59.08 -23.72 34.02
C ASN A 284 58.86 -22.73 35.18
N ALA A 285 59.82 -21.85 35.48
CA ALA A 285 59.67 -20.81 36.49
C ALA A 285 58.70 -19.70 36.07
N TYR A 286 58.56 -19.40 34.77
CA TYR A 286 57.62 -18.37 34.27
C TYR A 286 56.22 -18.91 33.96
N ALA A 287 56.09 -20.19 33.60
CA ALA A 287 54.79 -20.81 33.31
C ALA A 287 53.92 -21.03 34.57
N LYS A 288 54.54 -21.25 35.74
CA LYS A 288 53.81 -21.42 37.02
C LYS A 288 53.20 -20.11 37.55
N VAL A 289 53.81 -18.96 37.27
CA VAL A 289 53.29 -17.64 37.69
C VAL A 289 52.11 -17.19 36.84
N TRP A 290 52.08 -17.56 35.56
CA TRP A 290 51.00 -17.16 34.65
C TRP A 290 49.71 -17.96 34.84
N PHE A 291 49.79 -19.26 35.17
CA PHE A 291 48.61 -20.11 35.38
C PHE A 291 48.01 -20.05 36.80
N SER A 292 48.73 -19.52 37.79
CA SER A 292 48.22 -19.37 39.16
C SER A 292 47.23 -18.21 39.35
N ASN A 293 47.15 -17.26 38.40
CA ASN A 293 46.40 -16.00 38.56
C ASN A 293 45.09 -15.88 37.75
N ARG A 294 44.55 -16.98 37.19
CA ARG A 294 43.19 -17.02 36.59
C ARG A 294 42.26 -18.07 37.19
N GLY A 295 42.54 -18.51 38.42
CA GLY A 295 41.73 -19.48 39.17
C GLY A 295 40.83 -18.89 40.26
N LEU A 296 40.83 -17.58 40.50
CA LEU A 296 39.98 -16.96 41.52
C LEU A 296 39.16 -15.81 40.96
N MET A 297 37.84 -15.89 41.22
CA MET A 297 36.79 -14.87 41.05
C MET A 297 35.87 -14.96 39.82
N PHE A 298 35.49 -16.19 39.45
CA PHE A 298 34.06 -16.47 39.19
C PHE A 298 33.41 -16.88 40.52
N LYS A 299 32.97 -15.89 41.31
CA LYS A 299 32.01 -16.02 42.42
C LYS A 299 31.66 -14.61 42.90
N ASN A 300 30.65 -13.98 42.28
CA ASN A 300 29.61 -13.13 42.89
C ASN A 300 28.93 -12.22 41.84
N ARG A 301 27.59 -12.12 41.99
CA ARG A 301 26.56 -11.33 41.24
C ARG A 301 25.97 -12.08 40.04
N ILE A 302 24.70 -12.54 40.10
CA ILE A 302 23.42 -11.78 40.13
C ILE A 302 23.41 -10.74 39.00
#